data_AF-A0A3P7JSK5-F1
#
_entry.id   AF-A0A3P7JSK5-F1
#
_cell.length_a   1.000
_cell.length_b   1.000
_cell.length_c   1.000
_cell.angle_alpha   90.00
_cell.angle_beta   90.00
_cell.angle_gamma   90.00
#
_symmetry.space_group_name_H-M   'P 1'
#
loop_
_entity.id
_entity.type
_entity.pdbx_description
1 polymer ?
#
loop_
_entity_poly.entity_id
_entity_poly.type
_entity_poly.pdbx_seq_one_letter_code
_entity_poly.pdbx_strand_id
1 'polypeptide(L)'
;MHPFQNADNWYLSILPYQHIYWTIMLPLLRLSWLLQSIVFVQAMPNHYYKYYRERAIYEQIALALHWLLVLMQLYLLPTMQDRLMFFAVSQLMGGILLAHVVTYNHYSVEKFPCE
;
A
#
# COMPACT_ATOMS: atom_id res chain seq x y z
N MET A 1 -33.29 -21.08 2.60
CA MET A 1 -32.03 -21.83 2.48
C MET A 1 -30.97 -21.02 3.19
N HIS A 2 -30.65 -21.36 4.43
CA HIS A 2 -29.73 -20.61 5.29
C HIS A 2 -28.38 -21.35 5.23
N PRO A 3 -27.39 -20.92 4.42
CA PRO A 3 -26.08 -21.54 4.49
C PRO A 3 -25.41 -21.06 5.80
N PHE A 4 -24.46 -21.84 6.32
CA PHE A 4 -23.70 -21.60 7.57
C PHE A 4 -24.34 -22.09 8.88
N GLN A 5 -25.00 -23.25 8.88
CA GLN A 5 -25.60 -23.79 10.10
C GLN A 5 -24.64 -24.55 11.04
N ASN A 6 -23.38 -24.83 10.71
CA ASN A 6 -22.41 -25.41 11.66
C ASN A 6 -20.98 -25.02 11.25
N ALA A 7 -20.51 -23.90 11.78
CA ALA A 7 -19.11 -23.54 11.72
C ALA A 7 -18.61 -23.47 13.18
N ASP A 8 -18.19 -24.61 13.72
CA ASP A 8 -17.77 -24.78 15.13
C ASP A 8 -16.52 -23.95 15.50
N ASN A 9 -15.99 -23.18 14.54
CA ASN A 9 -14.81 -22.37 14.69
C ASN A 9 -15.15 -20.88 14.71
N TRP A 10 -14.83 -20.22 15.81
CA TRP A 10 -15.18 -18.81 16.08
C TRP A 10 -14.69 -17.81 15.01
N TYR A 11 -13.66 -18.15 14.23
CA TYR A 11 -13.21 -17.27 13.15
C TYR A 11 -14.13 -17.29 11.92
N LEU A 12 -14.90 -18.37 11.72
CA LEU A 12 -15.83 -18.47 10.59
C LEU A 12 -17.07 -17.61 10.79
N SER A 13 -17.42 -17.25 12.03
CA SER A 13 -18.47 -16.26 12.30
C SER A 13 -18.06 -14.83 11.94
N ILE A 14 -16.78 -14.57 11.68
CA ILE A 14 -16.26 -13.25 11.30
C ILE A 14 -16.43 -13.01 9.79
N LEU A 15 -16.28 -14.05 8.96
CA LEU A 15 -16.30 -13.96 7.49
C LEU A 15 -17.55 -13.27 6.91
N PRO A 16 -18.78 -13.50 7.40
CA PRO A 16 -19.97 -12.80 6.88
C PRO A 16 -19.90 -11.28 7.02
N TYR A 17 -19.15 -10.78 8.02
CA TYR A 17 -19.03 -9.35 8.31
C TYR A 17 -17.84 -8.68 7.61
N GLN A 18 -17.19 -9.37 6.65
CA GLN A 18 -15.99 -8.89 5.94
C GLN A 18 -16.13 -7.52 5.29
N HIS A 19 -17.30 -7.22 4.74
CA HIS A 19 -17.58 -5.94 4.13
C HIS A 19 -17.50 -4.77 5.13
N ILE A 20 -17.77 -4.99 6.42
CA ILE A 20 -17.71 -3.93 7.45
C ILE A 20 -16.26 -3.61 7.81
N TYR A 21 -15.48 -4.64 8.17
CA TYR A 21 -14.11 -4.42 8.61
C TYR A 21 -13.15 -4.16 7.45
N TRP A 22 -13.39 -4.71 6.25
CA TRP A 22 -12.58 -4.37 5.08
C TRP A 22 -12.76 -2.92 4.67
N THR A 23 -13.98 -2.37 4.63
CA THR A 23 -14.15 -0.94 4.29
C THR A 23 -13.35 -0.01 5.18
N ILE A 24 -13.18 -0.35 6.47
CA ILE A 24 -12.37 0.41 7.41
C ILE A 24 -10.86 0.16 7.22
N MET A 25 -10.47 -1.07 6.86
CA MET A 25 -9.06 -1.45 6.69
C MET A 25 -8.48 -1.11 5.32
N LEU A 26 -9.28 -1.02 4.26
CA LEU A 26 -8.81 -0.72 2.90
C LEU A 26 -8.05 0.62 2.79
N PRO A 27 -8.48 1.73 3.44
CA PRO A 27 -7.68 2.96 3.50
C PRO A 27 -6.29 2.75 4.13
N LEU A 28 -6.14 1.81 5.05
CA LEU A 28 -4.87 1.49 5.72
C LEU A 28 -3.90 0.71 4.81
N LEU A 29 -4.38 0.17 3.69
CA LEU A 29 -3.54 -0.50 2.69
C LEU A 29 -2.43 0.44 2.20
N ARG A 30 -2.67 1.76 2.16
CA ARG A 30 -1.65 2.73 1.80
C ARG A 30 -0.46 2.72 2.76
N LEU A 31 -0.71 2.57 4.07
CA LEU A 31 0.32 2.52 5.10
C LEU A 31 1.14 1.24 5.00
N SER A 32 0.49 0.09 4.83
CA SER A 32 1.21 -1.17 4.64
C SER A 32 2.06 -1.14 3.37
N TRP A 33 1.52 -0.59 2.28
CA TRP A 33 2.24 -0.48 1.01
C TRP A 33 3.42 0.47 1.10
N LEU A 34 3.29 1.57 1.84
CA LEU A 34 4.39 2.49 2.09
C LEU A 34 5.55 1.79 2.81
N LEU A 35 5.25 1.11 3.92
CA LEU A 35 6.26 0.38 4.68
C LEU A 35 6.94 -0.69 3.82
N GLN A 36 6.16 -1.47 3.07
CA GLN A 36 6.69 -2.47 2.14
C GLN A 36 7.55 -1.83 1.05
N SER A 37 7.16 -0.66 0.52
CA SER A 37 7.94 0.04 -0.51
C SER A 37 9.30 0.48 0.02
N ILE A 38 9.35 1.02 1.25
CA ILE A 38 10.61 1.43 1.88
C ILE A 38 11.51 0.22 2.10
N VAL A 39 10.98 -0.84 2.71
CA VAL A 39 11.74 -2.07 2.99
C VAL A 39 12.26 -2.70 1.69
N PHE A 40 11.41 -2.75 0.66
CA PHE A 40 11.76 -3.33 -0.63
C PHE A 40 12.88 -2.54 -1.32
N VAL A 41 12.75 -1.21 -1.41
CA VAL A 41 13.72 -0.34 -2.08
C VAL A 41 15.06 -0.30 -1.33
N GLN A 42 15.05 -0.44 -0.01
CA GLN A 42 16.27 -0.60 0.79
C GLN A 42 16.96 -1.96 0.56
N ALA A 43 16.19 -3.03 0.33
CA ALA A 43 16.71 -4.37 0.06
C ALA A 43 17.12 -4.60 -1.41
N MET A 44 16.66 -3.76 -2.35
CA MET A 44 16.92 -3.88 -3.79
C MET A 44 18.39 -4.09 -4.20
N PRO A 45 19.40 -3.41 -3.60
CA PRO A 45 20.80 -3.60 -3.98
C PRO A 45 21.29 -5.05 -3.80
N ASN A 46 20.69 -5.78 -2.85
CA ASN A 46 21.03 -7.17 -2.53
C ASN A 46 20.02 -8.17 -3.10
N HIS A 47 19.13 -7.74 -4.00
CA HIS A 47 18.06 -8.59 -4.52
C HIS A 47 18.59 -9.67 -5.47
N TYR A 48 18.00 -10.86 -5.41
CA TYR A 48 18.33 -12.01 -6.26
C TYR A 48 18.30 -11.68 -7.77
N TYR A 49 17.30 -10.93 -8.26
CA TYR A 49 17.19 -10.57 -9.68
C TYR A 49 18.04 -9.33 -10.03
N LYS A 50 18.87 -9.44 -11.07
CA LYS A 50 19.73 -8.37 -11.61
C LYS A 50 18.95 -7.11 -11.97
N TYR A 51 17.74 -7.27 -12.51
CA TYR A 51 16.85 -6.15 -12.86
C TYR A 51 16.63 -5.18 -11.68
N TYR A 52 16.39 -5.70 -10.48
CA TYR A 52 16.18 -4.85 -9.30
C TYR A 52 17.47 -4.21 -8.80
N ARG A 53 18.60 -4.91 -8.90
CA ARG A 53 19.90 -4.36 -8.49
C ARG A 53 20.31 -3.18 -9.37
N GLU A 54 20.15 -3.30 -10.69
CA GLU A 54 20.49 -2.25 -11.66
C GLU A 54 19.61 -1.00 -11.49
N ARG A 55 18.34 -1.18 -11.08
CA ARG A 55 17.38 -0.09 -10.90
C ARG A 55 17.35 0.49 -9.50
N ALA A 56 18.03 -0.12 -8.54
CA ALA A 56 17.94 0.24 -7.12
C ALA A 56 18.17 1.75 -6.88
N ILE A 57 19.18 2.34 -7.51
CA ILE A 57 19.49 3.77 -7.36
C ILE A 57 18.35 4.64 -7.90
N TYR A 58 17.80 4.32 -9.07
CA TYR A 58 16.71 5.08 -9.67
C TYR A 58 15.45 5.05 -8.81
N GLU A 59 15.09 3.86 -8.30
CA GLU A 59 13.93 3.69 -7.42
C GLU A 59 14.11 4.41 -6.08
N GLN A 60 15.32 4.37 -5.50
CA GLN A 60 15.66 5.10 -4.27
C GLN A 60 15.56 6.62 -4.44
N ILE A 61 16.15 7.16 -5.52
CA ILE A 61 16.10 8.59 -5.82
C ILE A 61 14.67 9.03 -6.12
N ALA A 62 13.93 8.27 -6.94
CA ALA A 62 12.55 8.58 -7.27
C ALA A 62 11.65 8.59 -6.03
N LEU A 63 11.82 7.60 -5.13
CA LEU A 63 11.08 7.54 -3.87
C LEU A 63 11.44 8.72 -2.96
N ALA A 64 12.74 9.07 -2.84
CA ALA A 64 13.17 10.21 -2.05
C ALA A 64 12.60 11.54 -2.61
N LEU A 65 12.66 11.72 -3.93
CA LEU A 65 12.10 12.91 -4.60
C LEU A 65 10.58 13.00 -4.41
N HIS A 66 9.86 11.88 -4.50
CA HIS A 66 8.42 11.84 -4.24
C HIS A 66 8.11 12.37 -2.83
N TRP A 67 8.80 11.88 -1.80
CA TRP A 67 8.58 12.33 -0.43
C TRP A 67 8.99 13.79 -0.20
N LEU A 68 10.06 14.25 -0.85
CA LEU A 68 10.45 15.65 -0.82
C LEU A 68 9.34 16.55 -1.39
N LEU A 69 8.77 16.17 -2.54
CA LEU A 69 7.66 16.91 -3.17
C LEU A 69 6.42 16.91 -2.28
N VAL A 70 6.09 15.79 -1.63
CA VAL A 70 4.98 15.73 -0.66
C VAL A 70 5.23 16.68 0.51
N LEU A 71 6.44 16.68 1.08
CA LEU A 71 6.79 17.60 2.19
C LEU A 71 6.76 19.06 1.74
N MET A 72 7.22 19.36 0.52
CA MET A 72 7.14 20.70 -0.07
C MET A 72 5.69 21.14 -0.24
N GLN A 73 4.83 20.27 -0.79
CA GLN A 73 3.40 20.53 -0.94
C GLN A 73 2.74 20.83 0.42
N LEU A 74 3.07 20.05 1.46
CA LEU A 74 2.56 20.30 2.80
C LEU A 74 3.10 21.62 3.38
N TYR A 75 4.36 21.95 3.14
CA TYR A 75 4.95 23.21 3.61
C TYR A 75 4.23 24.45 3.06
N LEU A 76 3.73 24.38 1.82
CA LEU A 76 2.97 25.47 1.18
C LEU A 76 1.58 25.72 1.81
N LEU A 77 1.07 24.81 2.65
CA LEU A 77 -0.21 25.01 3.35
C LEU A 77 -0.03 25.94 4.56
N PRO A 78 -1.03 26.82 4.84
CA PRO A 78 -0.88 27.94 5.76
C PRO A 78 -0.82 27.54 7.23
N THR A 79 -1.57 26.50 7.65
CA THR A 79 -1.62 26.08 9.06
C THR A 79 -1.18 24.63 9.25
N MET A 80 -0.72 24.29 10.45
CA MET A 80 -0.37 22.90 10.79
C MET A 80 -1.60 21.97 10.78
N GLN A 81 -2.79 22.49 11.11
CA GLN A 81 -4.02 21.73 11.06
C GLN A 81 -4.36 21.33 9.62
N ASP A 82 -4.29 22.27 8.68
CA ASP A 82 -4.56 22.00 7.25
C ASP A 82 -3.58 20.98 6.68
N ARG A 83 -2.31 21.05 7.08
CA ARG A 83 -1.27 20.08 6.68
C ARG A 83 -1.62 18.67 7.11
N LEU A 84 -1.98 18.49 8.38
CA LEU A 84 -2.32 17.18 8.93
C LEU A 84 -3.61 16.63 8.33
N MET A 85 -4.65 17.47 8.19
CA MET A 85 -5.92 17.09 7.57
C MET A 85 -5.74 16.72 6.10
N PHE A 86 -5.05 17.56 5.33
CA PHE A 86 -4.78 17.31 3.92
C PHE A 86 -3.98 16.02 3.73
N PHE A 87 -2.93 15.81 4.54
CA PHE A 87 -2.15 14.58 4.51
C PHE A 87 -3.01 13.35 4.83
N ALA A 88 -3.78 13.38 5.93
CA ALA A 88 -4.61 12.26 6.35
C ALA A 88 -5.66 11.89 5.29
N VAL A 89 -6.41 12.87 4.78
CA VAL A 89 -7.43 12.64 3.75
C VAL A 89 -6.79 12.09 2.47
N SER A 90 -5.64 12.64 2.06
CA SER A 90 -4.92 12.17 0.86
C SER A 90 -4.44 10.73 1.00
N GLN A 91 -3.90 10.34 2.17
CA GLN A 91 -3.46 8.96 2.42
C GLN A 91 -4.63 7.98 2.43
N LEU A 92 -5.76 8.33 3.07
CA LEU A 92 -6.94 7.48 3.14
C LEU A 92 -7.59 7.29 1.77
N MET A 93 -7.77 8.39 1.02
CA MET A 93 -8.34 8.34 -0.33
C MET A 93 -7.42 7.56 -1.28
N GLY A 94 -6.11 7.81 -1.22
CA GLY A 94 -5.13 7.03 -1.98
C GLY A 94 -5.16 5.54 -1.64
N GLY A 95 -5.35 5.19 -0.36
CA GLY A 95 -5.52 3.81 0.10
C GLY A 95 -6.76 3.13 -0.48
N ILE A 96 -7.90 3.81 -0.51
CA ILE A 96 -9.14 3.30 -1.13
C ILE A 96 -8.93 3.04 -2.62
N LEU A 97 -8.34 4.00 -3.35
CA LEU A 97 -8.09 3.85 -4.79
C LEU A 97 -7.10 2.71 -5.07
N LEU A 98 -6.04 2.60 -4.27
CA LEU A 98 -5.08 1.49 -4.37
C LEU A 98 -5.75 0.15 -4.11
N ALA A 99 -6.55 0.06 -3.05
CA ALA A 99 -7.30 -1.15 -2.69
C ALA A 99 -8.24 -1.59 -3.83
N HIS A 100 -8.90 -0.63 -4.48
CA HIS A 100 -9.73 -0.91 -5.64
C HIS A 100 -8.91 -1.55 -6.77
N VAL A 101 -7.80 -0.92 -7.17
CA VAL A 101 -6.95 -1.44 -8.26
C VAL A 101 -6.39 -2.84 -7.93
N VAL A 102 -5.88 -3.05 -6.72
CA VAL A 102 -5.28 -4.33 -6.31
C VAL A 102 -6.33 -5.44 -6.26
N THR A 103 -7.56 -5.13 -5.84
CA THR A 103 -8.64 -6.12 -5.76
C THR A 103 -9.08 -6.59 -7.15
N TYR A 104 -9.04 -5.71 -8.16
CA TYR A 104 -9.58 -6.00 -9.49
C TYR A 104 -8.54 -6.25 -10.60
N ASN A 105 -7.25 -5.96 -10.39
CA ASN A 105 -6.24 -5.93 -11.46
C ASN A 105 -4.93 -6.69 -11.16
N HIS A 106 -5.01 -7.83 -10.47
CA HIS A 106 -3.80 -8.57 -10.07
C HIS A 106 -3.19 -9.40 -11.21
N TYR A 107 -2.58 -8.76 -12.21
CA TYR A 107 -1.69 -9.41 -13.18
C TYR A 107 -0.23 -8.98 -12.94
N SER A 108 0.56 -9.84 -12.31
CA SER A 108 2.01 -9.61 -12.22
C SER A 108 2.70 -10.09 -13.50
N VAL A 109 3.41 -9.20 -14.18
CA VAL A 109 4.33 -9.55 -15.28
C VAL A 109 5.29 -10.65 -14.85
N GLU A 110 5.54 -11.63 -15.72
CA GLU A 110 6.48 -12.73 -15.48
C GLU A 110 7.89 -12.20 -15.20
N LYS A 111 8.56 -12.77 -14.19
CA LYS A 111 9.91 -12.37 -13.76
C LYS A 111 10.86 -13.54 -13.99
N PHE A 112 11.86 -13.37 -14.84
CA PHE A 112 12.87 -14.40 -15.12
C PHE A 112 14.01 -14.35 -14.09
N PRO A 113 14.46 -15.51 -13.56
CA PRO A 113 15.63 -15.59 -12.67
C PRO A 113 16.92 -15.21 -13.38
N CYS A 114 17.93 -14.85 -12.58
CA CYS A 114 19.28 -14.71 -13.09
C CYS A 114 19.96 -16.08 -13.17
N GLU A 115 20.50 -16.39 -14.34
CA GLU A 115 21.66 -17.28 -14.46
C GLU A 115 22.92 -16.57 -13.95
#